data_AF-A0A6J1QYL8-F1
#
_entry.id   AF-A0A6J1QYL8-F1
#
_cell.length_a   1.000
_cell.length_b   1.000
_cell.length_c   1.000
_cell.angle_alpha   90.00
_cell.angle_beta   90.00
_cell.angle_gamma   90.00
#
_symmetry.space_group_name_H-M   'P 1'
#
loop_
_entity.id
_entity.type
_entity.pdbx_description
1 polymer ?
#
loop_
_entity_poly.entity_id
_entity_poly.type
_entity_poly.pdbx_seq_one_letter_code
_entity_poly.pdbx_strand_id
1 'polypeptide(L)'
;MASPCMILRRGIATSCVCNGKRNFRKFLLYGKRGSRNFKQQQMKNPDPDIPIDRRGTRGTGYQLGDKWIHVPEMVPELIVPSLEGFTLKPYVSYKAEGITEPEFTAQDLFDVVYSEKIKEDLANGQLDENGEPLNPSEHEKLTPQQAKDQAGRTGCDLFEERKPLCNVVA
;
A
#
# COMPACT_ATOMS: atom_id res chain seq x y z
N MET A 1 -20.39 15.20 52.96
CA MET A 1 -20.22 14.21 54.04
C MET A 1 -19.35 13.08 53.50
N ALA A 2 -18.13 12.95 54.01
CA ALA A 2 -17.18 11.94 53.57
C ALA A 2 -17.54 10.59 54.22
N SER A 3 -17.92 9.60 53.41
CA SER A 3 -18.13 8.24 53.89
C SER A 3 -16.79 7.55 54.18
N PRO A 4 -16.71 6.77 55.25
CA PRO A 4 -15.46 6.36 55.87
C PRO A 4 -14.78 5.23 55.10
N CYS A 5 -13.45 5.27 55.07
CA CYS A 5 -12.52 4.13 54.97
C CYS A 5 -13.04 2.87 54.24
N MET A 6 -12.82 2.80 52.92
CA MET A 6 -13.03 1.57 52.16
C MET A 6 -11.83 0.63 52.38
N ILE A 7 -11.94 -0.25 53.38
CA ILE A 7 -10.93 -1.27 53.65
C ILE A 7 -10.94 -2.27 52.49
N LEU A 8 -9.90 -2.26 51.65
CA LEU A 8 -9.66 -3.28 50.63
C LEU A 8 -9.31 -4.62 51.30
N ARG A 9 -10.33 -5.40 51.66
CA ARG A 9 -10.15 -6.76 52.18
C ARG A 9 -10.02 -7.73 51.00
N ARG A 10 -8.92 -8.49 50.93
CA ARG A 10 -8.78 -9.62 49.99
C ARG A 10 -9.70 -10.75 50.46
N GLY A 11 -10.90 -10.82 49.90
CA GLY A 11 -11.84 -11.93 50.08
C GLY A 11 -11.96 -12.75 48.79
N ILE A 12 -12.15 -14.06 48.92
CA ILE A 12 -12.55 -14.92 47.80
C ILE A 12 -14.07 -14.93 47.77
N ALA A 13 -14.66 -14.37 46.70
CA ALA A 13 -16.09 -14.44 46.46
C ALA A 13 -16.42 -15.75 45.75
N THR A 14 -17.23 -16.61 46.38
CA THR A 14 -17.69 -17.90 45.83
C THR A 14 -19.02 -17.81 45.09
N SER A 15 -19.68 -16.65 45.10
CA SER A 15 -20.91 -16.43 44.33
C SER A 15 -20.57 -16.25 42.85
N CYS A 16 -20.96 -17.21 42.02
CA CYS A 16 -21.00 -17.06 40.57
C CYS A 16 -21.93 -15.88 40.23
N VAL A 17 -21.35 -14.77 39.75
CA VAL A 17 -22.13 -13.67 39.18
C VAL A 17 -22.96 -14.28 38.04
N CYS A 18 -24.28 -14.13 38.05
CA CYS A 18 -25.20 -14.72 37.06
C CYS A 18 -24.96 -14.25 35.61
N ASN A 19 -24.06 -13.27 35.43
CA ASN A 19 -23.35 -12.96 34.18
C ASN A 19 -21.85 -13.01 34.46
N GLY A 20 -21.31 -14.20 34.73
CA GLY A 20 -19.90 -14.39 35.08
C GLY A 20 -19.04 -13.65 34.07
N LYS A 21 -17.94 -13.01 34.53
CA LYS A 21 -16.98 -12.33 33.64
C LYS A 21 -16.76 -13.24 32.45
N ARG A 22 -17.33 -12.88 31.29
CA ARG A 22 -17.21 -13.69 30.08
C ARG A 22 -15.72 -13.94 29.94
N ASN A 23 -15.31 -15.18 30.11
CA ASN A 23 -13.93 -15.58 30.02
C ASN A 23 -13.58 -15.43 28.54
N PHE A 24 -13.22 -14.21 28.12
CA PHE A 24 -12.71 -13.92 26.79
C PHE A 24 -11.34 -14.61 26.67
N ARG A 25 -11.40 -15.93 26.50
CA ARG A 25 -10.27 -16.82 26.25
C ARG A 25 -10.03 -16.75 24.75
N LYS A 26 -9.02 -15.97 24.39
CA LYS A 26 -8.47 -15.64 23.05
C LYS A 26 -8.13 -14.13 23.00
N PHE A 27 -7.46 -13.62 24.02
CA PHE A 27 -6.85 -12.29 23.89
C PHE A 27 -5.63 -12.42 22.99
N LEU A 28 -5.55 -11.58 21.97
CA LEU A 28 -4.34 -11.46 21.17
C LEU A 28 -3.23 -10.91 22.08
N LEU A 29 -2.16 -11.67 22.26
CA LEU A 29 -1.04 -11.41 23.17
C LEU A 29 -0.03 -10.38 22.63
N TYR A 30 -0.51 -9.41 21.86
CA TYR A 30 0.31 -8.37 21.27
C TYR A 30 0.98 -7.49 22.32
N GLY A 31 2.11 -6.86 21.95
CA GLY A 31 3.23 -6.36 22.78
C GLY A 31 2.98 -5.40 23.95
N LYS A 32 1.75 -5.27 24.45
CA LYS A 32 1.42 -4.59 25.72
C LYS A 32 0.82 -5.51 26.79
N ARG A 33 0.39 -6.73 26.43
CA ARG A 33 -0.20 -7.71 27.37
C ARG A 33 0.88 -8.63 27.98
N GLY A 34 0.57 -9.28 29.11
CA GLY A 34 1.51 -10.14 29.82
C GLY A 34 2.36 -9.42 30.88
N SER A 35 3.16 -10.20 31.62
CA SER A 35 4.06 -9.70 32.67
C SER A 35 5.29 -8.99 32.07
N ARG A 36 6.00 -8.21 32.88
CA ARG A 36 7.28 -7.60 32.48
C ARG A 36 8.30 -8.66 32.04
N ASN A 37 8.33 -9.80 32.72
CA ASN A 37 9.22 -10.92 32.40
C ASN A 37 8.90 -11.52 31.03
N PHE A 38 7.61 -11.72 30.72
CA PHE A 38 7.17 -12.21 29.41
C PHE A 38 7.61 -11.28 28.27
N LYS A 39 7.46 -9.96 28.45
CA LYS A 39 7.91 -8.95 27.46
C LYS A 39 9.42 -9.00 27.25
N GLN A 40 10.19 -9.16 28.33
CA GLN A 40 11.65 -9.25 28.25
C GLN A 40 12.12 -10.54 27.57
N GLN A 41 11.43 -11.66 27.81
CA GLN A 41 11.69 -12.92 27.12
C GLN A 41 11.40 -12.80 25.62
N GLN A 42 10.24 -12.26 25.26
CA GLN A 42 9.83 -12.08 23.86
C GLN A 42 10.70 -11.08 23.09
N MET A 43 11.30 -10.10 23.77
CA MET A 43 12.24 -9.16 23.14
C MET A 43 13.60 -9.80 22.81
N LYS A 44 14.05 -10.76 23.63
CA LYS A 44 15.33 -11.45 23.43
C LYS A 44 15.19 -12.61 22.45
N ASN A 45 14.21 -13.47 22.69
CA ASN A 45 13.91 -14.66 21.91
C ASN A 45 12.40 -14.66 21.63
N PRO A 46 11.95 -14.04 20.53
CA PRO A 46 10.54 -14.02 20.19
C PRO A 46 10.05 -15.44 19.89
N ASP A 47 9.00 -15.86 20.59
CA ASP A 47 8.33 -17.13 20.38
C ASP A 47 7.66 -17.14 18.98
N PRO A 48 7.94 -18.11 18.10
CA PRO A 48 7.35 -18.17 16.75
C PRO A 48 5.82 -18.22 16.77
N ASP A 49 5.20 -18.77 17.82
CA ASP A 49 3.75 -18.90 17.92
C ASP A 49 3.05 -17.57 18.31
N ILE A 50 3.80 -16.58 18.80
CA ILE A 50 3.26 -15.29 19.22
C ILE A 50 3.75 -14.19 18.28
N PRO A 51 2.95 -13.85 17.24
CA PRO A 51 3.37 -12.87 16.26
C PRO A 51 3.57 -11.49 16.90
N ILE A 52 4.68 -10.84 16.56
CA ILE A 52 4.97 -9.46 16.97
C ILE A 52 4.05 -8.52 16.20
N ASP A 53 3.11 -7.92 16.92
CA ASP A 53 2.21 -6.91 16.35
C ASP A 53 2.94 -5.59 16.14
N ARG A 54 3.21 -5.28 14.87
CA ARG A 54 3.78 -3.99 14.42
C ARG A 54 2.72 -2.91 14.20
N ARG A 55 1.43 -3.18 14.48
CA ARG A 55 0.31 -2.25 14.32
C ARG A 55 0.20 -1.64 12.92
N GLY A 56 0.47 -2.45 11.89
CA GLY A 56 0.46 -2.00 10.49
C GLY A 56 1.71 -1.23 10.05
N THR A 57 2.68 -1.00 10.94
CA THR A 57 3.94 -0.35 10.58
C THR A 57 4.78 -1.27 9.69
N ARG A 58 5.07 -0.82 8.46
CA ARG A 58 6.04 -1.47 7.57
C ARG A 58 7.47 -1.19 8.07
N GLY A 59 8.34 -2.19 8.01
CA GLY A 59 9.71 -2.05 8.49
C GLY A 59 10.57 -1.26 7.49
N THR A 60 11.42 -0.36 7.98
CA THR A 60 12.36 0.44 7.16
C THR A 60 13.78 -0.15 7.14
N GLY A 61 13.91 -1.44 7.46
CA GLY A 61 15.19 -2.10 7.61
C GLY A 61 15.05 -3.48 8.22
N TYR A 62 16.18 -4.03 8.63
CA TYR A 62 16.26 -5.36 9.23
C TYR A 62 17.19 -5.38 10.44
N GLN A 63 17.02 -6.40 11.27
CA GLN A 63 17.82 -6.59 12.48
C GLN A 63 18.98 -7.54 12.17
N LEU A 64 20.22 -7.10 12.41
CA LEU A 64 21.43 -7.91 12.30
C LEU A 64 22.01 -8.10 13.71
N GLY A 65 21.67 -9.22 14.35
CA GLY A 65 22.01 -9.48 15.76
C GLY A 65 21.37 -8.46 16.70
N ASP A 66 22.18 -7.79 17.51
CA ASP A 66 21.71 -6.77 18.46
C ASP A 66 21.58 -5.36 17.84
N LYS A 67 21.93 -5.20 16.55
CA LYS A 67 21.90 -3.90 15.86
C LYS A 67 20.77 -3.85 14.84
N TRP A 68 20.02 -2.76 14.85
CA TRP A 68 19.05 -2.42 13.80
C TRP A 68 19.77 -1.71 12.66
N ILE A 69 19.67 -2.25 11.44
CA ILE A 69 20.23 -1.63 10.23
C ILE A 69 19.08 -0.95 9.48
N HIS A 70 19.18 0.36 9.37
CA HIS A 70 18.25 1.19 8.62
C HIS A 70 18.64 1.22 7.13
N VAL A 71 17.69 0.93 6.24
CA VAL A 71 17.91 0.90 4.79
C VAL A 71 17.20 2.12 4.19
N PRO A 72 17.92 3.14 3.69
CA PRO A 72 17.30 4.37 3.23
C PRO A 72 16.31 4.15 2.08
N GLU A 73 16.55 3.17 1.20
CA GLU A 73 15.67 2.83 0.07
C GLU A 73 14.33 2.22 0.51
N MET A 74 14.21 1.74 1.75
CA MET A 74 12.95 1.23 2.32
C MET A 74 12.10 2.34 2.95
N VAL A 75 12.62 3.56 3.08
CA VAL A 75 11.87 4.69 3.62
C VAL A 75 11.08 5.35 2.49
N PRO A 76 9.75 5.47 2.60
CA PRO A 76 8.97 6.14 1.58
C PRO A 76 9.29 7.63 1.55
N GLU A 77 9.72 8.12 0.38
CA GLU A 77 9.94 9.54 0.14
C GLU A 77 8.66 10.19 -0.39
N LEU A 78 8.28 11.34 0.20
CA LEU A 78 7.14 12.13 -0.27
C LEU A 78 7.61 13.10 -1.35
N ILE A 79 7.24 12.83 -2.60
CA ILE A 79 7.53 13.72 -3.74
C ILE A 79 6.50 14.85 -3.74
N VAL A 80 6.90 16.03 -3.28
CA VAL A 80 6.04 17.23 -3.19
C VAL A 80 6.40 18.21 -4.30
N PRO A 81 5.52 18.44 -5.30
CA PRO A 81 5.78 19.43 -6.35
C PRO A 81 5.67 20.87 -5.81
N SER A 82 6.31 21.82 -6.49
CA SER A 82 6.11 23.25 -6.20
C SER A 82 4.69 23.67 -6.57
N LEU A 83 4.04 24.44 -5.69
CA LEU A 83 2.68 24.97 -5.88
C LEU A 83 2.66 26.46 -6.24
N GLU A 84 3.82 27.05 -6.55
CA GLU A 84 3.91 28.45 -6.96
C GLU A 84 3.16 28.67 -8.29
N GLY A 85 2.20 29.59 -8.29
CA GLY A 85 1.36 29.87 -9.47
C GLY A 85 0.27 28.85 -9.75
N PHE A 86 0.02 27.88 -8.87
CA PHE A 86 -1.04 26.88 -9.07
C PHE A 86 -2.44 27.49 -8.93
N THR A 87 -3.25 27.41 -9.98
CA THR A 87 -4.55 28.07 -10.09
C THR A 87 -5.70 27.25 -9.50
N LEU A 88 -5.55 25.92 -9.46
CA LEU A 88 -6.60 25.01 -9.01
C LEU A 88 -6.76 25.07 -7.48
N LYS A 89 -8.02 25.03 -7.03
CA LYS A 89 -8.38 25.06 -5.61
C LYS A 89 -9.04 23.74 -5.21
N PRO A 90 -9.01 23.35 -3.92
CA PRO A 90 -9.66 22.12 -3.45
C PRO A 90 -11.19 22.10 -3.64
N TYR A 91 -11.80 23.27 -3.84
CA TYR A 91 -13.24 23.41 -4.01
C TYR A 91 -13.57 24.14 -5.31
N VAL A 92 -14.66 23.70 -5.94
CA VAL A 92 -15.18 24.27 -7.19
C VAL A 92 -16.40 25.14 -6.88
N SER A 93 -16.64 26.16 -7.70
CA SER A 93 -17.82 27.02 -7.58
C SER A 93 -19.09 26.27 -8.02
N TYR A 94 -20.20 26.48 -7.31
CA TYR A 94 -21.53 26.02 -7.72
C TYR A 94 -22.03 26.62 -9.04
N LYS A 95 -21.35 27.64 -9.57
CA LYS A 95 -21.67 28.23 -10.88
C LYS A 95 -21.17 27.38 -12.05
N ALA A 96 -20.32 26.39 -11.81
CA ALA A 96 -19.85 25.48 -12.85
C ALA A 96 -21.02 24.63 -13.39
N GLU A 97 -21.02 24.37 -14.69
CA GLU A 97 -22.01 23.51 -15.33
C GLU A 97 -21.82 22.06 -14.86
N GLY A 98 -22.93 21.34 -14.67
CA GLY A 98 -22.90 19.93 -14.33
C GLY A 98 -22.55 19.11 -15.56
N ILE A 99 -21.40 18.44 -15.54
CA ILE A 99 -20.95 17.56 -16.62
C ILE A 99 -21.23 16.11 -16.21
N THR A 100 -21.83 15.33 -17.09
CA THR A 100 -21.92 13.87 -16.94
C THR A 100 -20.77 13.24 -17.73
N GLU A 101 -19.70 12.87 -17.03
CA GLU A 101 -18.56 12.18 -17.63
C GLU A 101 -18.85 10.68 -17.74
N PRO A 102 -18.69 10.07 -18.93
CA PRO A 102 -18.74 8.61 -19.08
C PRO A 102 -17.51 7.95 -18.47
N GLU A 103 -17.59 6.63 -18.24
CA GLU A 103 -16.45 5.84 -17.79
C GLU A 103 -15.35 5.84 -18.85
N PHE A 104 -14.12 6.14 -18.44
CA PHE A 104 -12.97 6.14 -19.34
C PHE A 104 -12.54 4.71 -19.68
N THR A 105 -12.63 4.34 -20.96
CA THR A 105 -12.33 2.98 -21.44
C THR A 105 -10.96 2.89 -22.10
N ALA A 106 -10.48 1.65 -22.30
CA ALA A 106 -9.25 1.41 -23.05
C ALA A 106 -9.36 1.86 -24.53
N GLN A 107 -10.57 1.91 -25.09
CA GLN A 107 -10.82 2.42 -26.44
C GLN A 107 -10.59 3.93 -26.47
N ASP A 108 -11.09 4.68 -25.48
CA ASP A 108 -10.88 6.12 -25.40
C ASP A 108 -9.39 6.48 -25.29
N LEU A 109 -8.64 5.71 -24.48
CA LEU A 109 -7.18 5.87 -24.40
C LEU A 109 -6.50 5.59 -25.75
N PHE A 110 -6.90 4.50 -26.42
CA PHE A 110 -6.36 4.17 -27.74
C PHE A 110 -6.66 5.27 -28.77
N ASP A 111 -7.88 5.79 -28.75
CA ASP A 111 -8.32 6.81 -29.68
C ASP A 111 -7.55 8.13 -29.49
N VAL A 112 -7.29 8.52 -28.25
CA VAL A 112 -6.53 9.74 -27.93
C VAL A 112 -5.04 9.60 -28.26
N VAL A 113 -4.43 8.43 -28.03
CA VAL A 113 -2.96 8.28 -28.14
C VAL A 113 -2.52 7.81 -29.52
N TYR A 114 -3.23 6.85 -30.14
CA TYR A 114 -2.76 6.15 -31.34
C TYR A 114 -3.58 6.46 -32.59
N SER A 115 -4.86 6.82 -32.48
CA SER A 115 -5.73 6.86 -33.66
C SER A 115 -5.36 7.91 -34.69
N GLU A 116 -4.86 9.08 -34.26
CA GLU A 116 -4.45 10.16 -35.17
C GLU A 116 -3.30 9.69 -36.06
N LYS A 117 -2.26 9.13 -35.45
CA LYS A 117 -1.08 8.64 -36.16
C LYS A 117 -1.43 7.50 -37.12
N ILE A 118 -2.23 6.52 -36.69
CA ILE A 118 -2.61 5.39 -37.55
C ILE A 118 -3.37 5.88 -38.80
N LYS A 119 -4.24 6.89 -38.65
CA LYS A 119 -4.95 7.49 -39.80
C LYS A 119 -3.98 8.18 -40.77
N GLU A 120 -2.99 8.88 -40.24
CA GLU A 120 -1.95 9.53 -41.05
C GLU A 120 -1.06 8.52 -41.78
N ASP A 121 -0.61 7.46 -41.10
CA ASP A 121 0.23 6.42 -41.69
C ASP A 121 -0.52 5.66 -42.80
N LEU A 122 -1.83 5.42 -42.60
CA LEU A 122 -2.70 4.83 -43.61
C LEU A 122 -2.87 5.76 -44.82
N ALA A 123 -3.11 7.06 -44.59
CA ALA A 123 -3.25 8.03 -45.67
C ALA A 123 -1.96 8.23 -46.48
N ASN A 124 -0.82 8.17 -45.80
CA ASN A 124 0.51 8.34 -46.41
C ASN A 124 1.09 7.04 -46.99
N GLY A 125 0.41 5.91 -46.83
CA GLY A 125 0.89 4.61 -47.30
C GLY A 125 2.18 4.15 -46.61
N GLN A 126 2.38 4.53 -45.34
CA GLN A 126 3.56 4.20 -44.53
C GLN A 126 3.36 2.93 -43.70
N LEU A 127 2.44 2.07 -44.11
CA LEU A 127 2.20 0.76 -43.51
C LEU A 127 2.81 -0.32 -44.40
N ASP A 128 3.37 -1.35 -43.76
CA ASP A 128 3.89 -2.51 -44.48
C ASP A 128 2.76 -3.47 -44.93
N GLU A 129 3.11 -4.56 -45.60
CA GLU A 129 2.15 -5.57 -46.08
C GLU A 129 1.41 -6.29 -44.93
N ASN A 130 1.93 -6.23 -43.70
CA ASN A 130 1.34 -6.81 -42.50
C ASN A 130 0.48 -5.81 -41.71
N GLY A 131 0.46 -4.54 -42.12
CA GLY A 131 -0.27 -3.45 -41.44
C GLY A 131 0.49 -2.81 -40.28
N GLU A 132 1.79 -3.06 -40.14
CA GLU A 132 2.68 -2.44 -39.16
C GLU A 132 3.23 -1.09 -39.69
N PRO A 133 3.40 -0.09 -38.81
CA PRO A 133 3.94 1.21 -39.20
C PRO A 133 5.44 1.13 -39.51
N LEU A 134 5.85 1.70 -40.64
CA LEU A 134 7.26 1.75 -41.06
C LEU A 134 8.11 2.62 -40.10
N ASN A 135 7.51 3.67 -39.54
CA ASN A 135 8.12 4.57 -38.56
C ASN A 135 7.34 4.52 -37.23
N PRO A 136 7.57 3.49 -36.39
CA PRO A 136 6.81 3.33 -35.17
C PRO A 136 7.11 4.43 -34.14
N SER A 137 6.06 4.87 -33.44
CA SER A 137 6.16 5.89 -32.38
C SER A 137 6.85 5.29 -31.14
N GLU A 138 7.27 6.13 -30.18
CA GLU A 138 7.85 5.62 -28.92
C GLU A 138 6.89 4.66 -28.21
N HIS A 139 5.58 4.93 -28.29
CA HIS A 139 4.54 4.14 -27.68
C HIS A 139 4.29 2.81 -28.41
N GLU A 140 4.36 2.79 -29.74
CA GLU A 140 4.22 1.55 -30.54
C GLU A 140 5.44 0.63 -30.44
N LYS A 141 6.64 1.20 -30.21
CA LYS A 141 7.87 0.42 -30.03
C LYS A 141 7.89 -0.39 -28.73
N LEU A 142 7.03 -0.06 -27.77
CA LEU A 142 7.00 -0.74 -26.48
C LEU A 142 6.56 -2.20 -26.66
N THR A 143 7.44 -3.13 -26.28
CA THR A 143 7.07 -4.54 -26.24
C THR A 143 6.06 -4.81 -25.12
N PRO A 144 5.18 -5.83 -25.24
CA PRO A 144 4.22 -6.16 -24.19
C PRO A 144 4.86 -6.45 -22.82
N GLN A 145 6.07 -7.01 -22.82
CA GLN A 145 6.83 -7.26 -21.59
C GLN A 145 7.32 -5.95 -20.97
N GLN A 146 7.96 -5.07 -21.75
CA GLN A 146 8.40 -3.76 -21.26
C GLN A 146 7.25 -2.90 -20.74
N ALA A 147 6.09 -2.93 -21.41
CA ALA A 147 4.89 -2.25 -20.95
C ALA A 147 4.41 -2.77 -19.58
N LYS A 148 4.40 -4.09 -19.39
CA LYS A 148 4.07 -4.71 -18.09
C LYS A 148 5.09 -4.38 -17.01
N ASP A 149 6.37 -4.36 -17.35
CA ASP A 149 7.44 -4.03 -16.42
C ASP A 149 7.35 -2.56 -16.00
N GLN A 150 7.03 -1.65 -16.93
CA GLN A 150 6.79 -0.24 -16.65
C GLN A 150 5.56 -0.03 -15.77
N ALA A 151 4.45 -0.72 -16.05
CA ALA A 151 3.25 -0.67 -15.22
C ALA A 151 3.47 -1.25 -13.81
N GLY A 152 4.43 -2.17 -13.66
CA GLY A 152 4.82 -2.77 -12.38
C GLY A 152 5.91 -2.00 -11.61
N ARG A 153 6.34 -0.81 -12.06
CA ARG A 153 7.36 -0.03 -11.37
C ARG A 153 6.85 0.51 -10.03
N THR A 154 7.78 0.81 -9.12
CA THR A 154 7.48 1.44 -7.84
C THR A 154 6.77 2.78 -8.06
N GLY A 155 5.60 2.95 -7.45
CA GLY A 155 4.77 4.15 -7.60
C GLY A 155 3.67 4.03 -8.66
N CYS A 156 3.56 2.88 -9.35
CA CYS A 156 2.45 2.57 -10.24
C CYS A 156 1.36 1.73 -9.54
N ASP A 157 0.14 1.77 -10.07
CA ASP A 157 -1.04 1.15 -9.45
C ASP A 157 -1.00 -0.39 -9.43
N LEU A 158 -0.26 -1.00 -10.37
CA LEU A 158 -0.06 -2.45 -10.45
C LEU A 158 1.17 -2.94 -9.65
N PHE A 159 1.75 -2.10 -8.79
CA PHE A 159 2.93 -2.47 -8.01
C PHE A 159 2.58 -3.45 -6.88
N GLU A 160 3.30 -4.58 -6.81
CA GLU A 160 3.20 -5.56 -5.74
C GLU A 160 4.57 -5.79 -5.08
N GLU A 161 4.67 -5.56 -3.76
CA GLU A 161 5.93 -5.71 -2.99
C GLU A 161 6.52 -7.13 -3.03
N ARG A 162 5.69 -8.14 -3.31
CA ARG A 162 6.06 -9.56 -3.32
C ARG A 162 5.85 -10.19 -4.70
N LYS A 163 6.27 -9.50 -5.76
CA LYS A 163 6.44 -10.17 -7.05
C LYS A 163 7.69 -11.06 -6.97
N PRO A 164 7.61 -12.36 -7.25
CA PRO A 164 8.83 -13.17 -7.38
C PRO A 164 9.67 -12.52 -8.47
N LEU A 165 10.94 -12.23 -8.17
CA LEU A 165 11.88 -11.81 -9.20
C LEU A 165 11.83 -12.88 -10.28
N CYS A 166 11.44 -12.50 -11.50
CA CYS A 166 11.61 -13.36 -12.66
C CYS A 166 13.09 -13.79 -12.63
N ASN A 167 13.33 -15.10 -12.57
CA ASN A 167 14.68 -15.64 -12.51
C ASN A 167 15.47 -15.10 -13.71
N VAL A 168 16.25 -14.05 -13.49
CA VAL A 168 17.31 -13.65 -14.41
C VAL A 168 18.38 -14.71 -14.22
N VAL A 169 18.26 -15.77 -15.01
CA VAL A 169 19.34 -16.73 -15.24
C VAL A 169 20.49 -15.91 -15.82
N ALA A 170 21.54 -15.76 -15.03
CA ALA A 170 22.83 -15.24 -15.49
C ALA A 170 23.53 -16.26 -16.41
#